data_AF-A0A9E1AAL7-F1
#
_entry.id   AF-A0A9E1AAL7-F1
#
_cell.length_a   1.000
_cell.length_b   1.000
_cell.length_c   1.000
_cell.angle_alpha   90.00
_cell.angle_beta   90.00
_cell.angle_gamma   90.00
#
_symmetry.space_group_name_H-M   'P 1'
#
loop_
_entity.id
_entity.type
_entity.pdbx_description
1 polymer ?
#
loop_
_entity_poly.entity_id
_entity_poly.type
_entity_poly.pdbx_seq_one_letter_code
_entity_poly.pdbx_strand_id
1 'polypeptide(L)'
;MSADMKSYVSELLEGYRARERKIAVLRYDLEHPSEVGVTEQIEAMNYGSGEGVGHSKGHVSNKTLYIALNYEEQAKQLNAESAKEIADELFILERRQKKLLYYISLLEKRQAEVVRMVYMEGVSTKKAAEQHGLTVRTIERIRKDAVDNLAEMYAYSERYNG
;
A
#
# COMPACT_ATOMS: atom_id res chain seq x y z
N MET A 1 7.79 22.37 -12.14
CA MET A 1 8.80 21.35 -11.73
C MET A 1 9.20 21.48 -10.27
N SER A 2 9.87 22.55 -9.80
CA SER A 2 10.33 22.57 -8.39
C SER A 2 9.19 22.74 -7.37
N ALA A 3 8.17 23.55 -7.67
CA ALA A 3 7.01 23.72 -6.77
C ALA A 3 6.14 22.45 -6.69
N ASP A 4 5.87 21.82 -7.84
CA ASP A 4 5.10 20.57 -7.93
C ASP A 4 5.80 19.44 -7.16
N MET A 5 7.12 19.35 -7.29
CA MET A 5 7.90 18.33 -6.60
C MET A 5 7.96 18.54 -5.09
N LYS A 6 7.98 19.80 -4.63
CA LYS A 6 7.88 20.12 -3.20
C LYS A 6 6.51 19.73 -2.63
N SER A 7 5.42 19.94 -3.37
CA SER A 7 4.08 19.47 -2.98
C SER A 7 4.06 17.95 -2.86
N TYR A 8 4.54 17.25 -3.91
CA TYR A 8 4.62 15.80 -3.93
C TYR A 8 5.40 15.24 -2.73
N VAL A 9 6.58 15.79 -2.44
CA VAL A 9 7.39 15.36 -1.29
C VAL A 9 6.70 15.66 0.04
N SER A 10 6.00 16.80 0.16
CA SER A 10 5.27 17.16 1.38
C SER A 10 4.14 16.18 1.65
N GLU A 11 3.31 15.87 0.64
CA GLU A 11 2.26 14.86 0.72
C GLU A 11 2.85 13.47 1.02
N LEU A 12 4.01 13.17 0.44
CA LEU A 12 4.72 11.92 0.70
C LEU A 12 5.13 11.83 2.18
N LEU A 13 5.72 12.88 2.75
CA LEU A 13 6.09 12.91 4.16
C LEU A 13 4.87 12.85 5.09
N GLU A 14 3.82 13.63 4.81
CA GLU A 14 2.60 13.67 5.62
C GLU A 14 1.84 12.33 5.59
N GLY A 15 1.80 11.67 4.43
CA GLY A 15 1.18 10.37 4.24
C GLY A 15 2.03 9.18 4.73
N TYR A 16 3.23 9.40 5.26
CA TYR A 16 4.18 8.33 5.63
C TYR A 16 3.55 7.26 6.51
N ARG A 17 2.96 7.65 7.64
CA ARG A 17 2.39 6.71 8.63
C ARG A 17 1.15 5.98 8.09
N ALA A 18 0.36 6.66 7.27
CA ALA A 18 -0.80 6.05 6.63
C ALA A 18 -0.37 4.96 5.64
N ARG A 19 0.69 5.21 4.85
CA ARG A 19 1.25 4.20 3.95
C ARG A 19 1.91 3.05 4.69
N GLU A 20 2.64 3.28 5.78
CA GLU A 20 3.16 2.19 6.64
C GLU A 20 2.04 1.28 7.14
N ARG A 21 0.94 1.85 7.63
CA ARG A 21 -0.23 1.06 8.06
C ARG A 21 -0.83 0.28 6.89
N LYS A 22 -0.98 0.90 5.71
CA LYS A 22 -1.51 0.23 4.52
C LYS A 22 -0.61 -0.93 4.09
N ILE A 23 0.71 -0.73 4.05
CA ILE A 23 1.70 -1.78 3.77
C ILE A 23 1.58 -2.93 4.78
N ALA A 24 1.46 -2.63 6.07
CA ALA A 24 1.33 -3.65 7.11
C ALA A 24 0.04 -4.48 6.96
N VAL A 25 -1.09 -3.83 6.65
CA VAL A 25 -2.37 -4.51 6.37
C VAL A 25 -2.26 -5.40 5.14
N LEU A 26 -1.78 -4.88 4.01
CA LEU A 26 -1.66 -5.66 2.78
C LEU A 26 -0.70 -6.84 2.90
N ARG A 27 0.40 -6.70 3.66
CA ARG A 27 1.30 -7.82 3.98
C ARG A 27 0.58 -8.90 4.78
N TYR A 28 -0.18 -8.48 5.80
CA TYR A 28 -0.94 -9.41 6.62
C TYR A 28 -1.97 -10.17 5.78
N ASP A 29 -2.73 -9.48 4.93
CA ASP A 29 -3.75 -10.08 4.07
C ASP A 29 -3.14 -11.04 3.03
N LEU A 30 -1.95 -10.72 2.51
CA LEU A 30 -1.22 -11.59 1.59
C LEU A 30 -0.65 -12.84 2.29
N GLU A 31 -0.20 -12.71 3.54
CA GLU A 31 0.25 -13.83 4.37
C GLU A 31 -0.91 -14.69 4.90
N HIS A 32 -2.11 -14.12 5.00
CA HIS A 32 -3.31 -14.79 5.52
C HIS A 32 -4.52 -14.60 4.58
N PRO A 33 -4.50 -15.18 3.36
CA PRO A 33 -5.58 -14.99 2.40
C PRO A 33 -6.93 -15.53 2.94
N SER A 34 -7.98 -14.72 2.82
CA SER A 34 -9.36 -15.20 2.96
C SER A 34 -9.79 -15.83 1.63
N GLU A 35 -9.57 -17.13 1.47
CA GLU A 35 -9.91 -17.84 0.25
C GLU A 35 -11.42 -17.94 0.06
N VAL A 36 -11.91 -17.56 -1.13
CA VAL A 36 -13.26 -17.90 -1.57
C VAL A 36 -13.37 -19.42 -1.67
N GLY A 37 -14.25 -20.00 -0.87
CA GLY A 37 -14.50 -21.43 -0.87
C GLY A 37 -15.40 -21.85 -2.03
N VAL A 38 -15.29 -23.12 -2.46
CA VAL A 38 -16.14 -23.70 -3.51
C VAL A 38 -17.63 -23.55 -3.19
N THR A 39 -18.01 -23.66 -1.91
CA THR A 39 -19.41 -23.48 -1.46
C THR A 39 -19.90 -22.04 -1.64
N GLU A 40 -19.06 -21.06 -1.32
CA GLU A 40 -19.37 -19.63 -1.43
C GLU A 40 -19.51 -19.21 -2.92
N GLN A 41 -18.66 -19.77 -3.79
CA GLN A 41 -18.76 -19.63 -5.24
C GLN A 41 -20.06 -20.23 -5.80
N ILE A 42 -20.45 -21.43 -5.35
CA ILE A 42 -21.69 -22.10 -5.76
C ILE A 42 -22.91 -21.28 -5.34
N GLU A 43 -22.92 -20.76 -4.11
CA GLU A 43 -24.00 -19.90 -3.61
C GLU A 43 -24.11 -18.60 -4.41
N ALA A 44 -23.01 -17.87 -4.61
CA ALA A 44 -22.99 -16.63 -5.39
C ALA A 44 -23.54 -16.81 -6.82
N MET A 45 -23.21 -17.92 -7.48
CA MET A 45 -23.66 -18.23 -8.85
C MET A 45 -25.12 -18.71 -8.91
N ASN A 46 -25.62 -19.39 -7.87
CA ASN A 46 -27.04 -19.78 -7.75
C ASN A 46 -27.96 -18.57 -7.59
N TYR A 47 -27.51 -17.50 -6.91
CA TYR A 47 -28.27 -16.26 -6.79
C TYR A 47 -28.15 -15.34 -8.02
N GLY A 48 -27.14 -15.53 -8.88
CA GLY A 48 -26.99 -14.82 -10.15
C GLY A 48 -27.73 -15.45 -11.34
N SER A 49 -28.05 -16.76 -11.26
CA SER A 49 -28.73 -17.50 -12.34
C SER A 49 -30.21 -17.73 -12.00
N GLY A 50 -31.07 -16.78 -12.37
CA GLY A 50 -32.50 -17.05 -12.44
C GLY A 50 -32.80 -17.93 -13.65
N GLU A 51 -33.02 -19.23 -13.45
CA GLU A 51 -34.08 -20.05 -14.06
C GLU A 51 -33.85 -21.56 -13.88
N GLY A 52 -34.84 -22.22 -13.25
CA GLY A 52 -35.42 -23.51 -13.64
C GLY A 52 -34.55 -24.76 -13.83
N VAL A 53 -34.88 -25.84 -13.11
CA VAL A 53 -35.47 -27.09 -13.66
C VAL A 53 -35.39 -28.22 -12.61
N GLY A 54 -36.48 -28.99 -12.52
CA GLY A 54 -36.78 -29.98 -11.49
C GLY A 54 -35.83 -31.19 -11.42
N HIS A 55 -35.73 -31.75 -10.22
CA HIS A 55 -34.86 -32.87 -9.87
C HIS A 55 -35.52 -34.23 -10.13
N SER A 56 -34.83 -35.13 -10.83
CA SER A 56 -35.04 -36.57 -10.78
C SER A 56 -33.92 -37.23 -9.95
N LYS A 57 -34.28 -38.28 -9.20
CA LYS A 57 -33.48 -38.91 -8.14
C LYS A 57 -32.64 -40.08 -8.72
N GLY A 58 -31.33 -40.10 -8.47
CA GLY A 58 -30.46 -41.27 -8.63
C GLY A 58 -29.34 -41.12 -9.66
N HIS A 59 -28.10 -41.26 -9.20
CA HIS A 59 -26.78 -41.12 -9.88
C HIS A 59 -26.19 -39.70 -9.94
N VAL A 60 -25.08 -39.52 -9.21
CA VAL A 60 -24.15 -38.40 -9.43
C VAL A 60 -23.49 -38.65 -10.78
N SER A 61 -23.89 -37.88 -11.78
CA SER A 61 -23.36 -37.99 -13.15
C SER A 61 -21.93 -37.43 -13.23
N ASN A 62 -21.11 -37.89 -14.19
CA ASN A 62 -19.82 -37.25 -14.51
C ASN A 62 -19.93 -35.73 -14.74
N LYS A 63 -21.12 -35.26 -15.16
CA LYS A 63 -21.43 -33.84 -15.31
C LYS A 63 -21.40 -33.09 -13.98
N THR A 64 -21.84 -33.70 -12.88
CA THR A 64 -21.77 -33.13 -11.53
C THR A 64 -20.33 -32.98 -11.06
N LEU A 65 -19.48 -33.98 -11.33
CA LEU A 65 -18.04 -33.90 -11.04
C LEU A 65 -17.34 -32.81 -11.86
N TYR A 66 -17.63 -32.72 -13.16
CA TYR A 66 -17.09 -31.68 -14.04
C TYR A 66 -17.51 -30.27 -13.61
N ILE A 67 -18.77 -30.10 -13.16
CA ILE A 67 -19.28 -28.83 -12.63
C ILE A 67 -18.54 -28.45 -11.34
N ALA A 68 -18.33 -29.39 -10.41
CA ALA A 68 -17.59 -29.13 -9.18
C ALA A 68 -16.12 -28.75 -9.44
N LEU A 69 -15.45 -29.44 -10.37
CA LEU A 69 -14.08 -29.11 -10.79
C LEU A 69 -13.99 -27.70 -11.39
N ASN A 70 -14.98 -27.30 -12.21
CA ASN A 70 -15.03 -25.96 -12.78
C ASN A 70 -15.21 -24.89 -11.68
N TYR A 71 -16.07 -25.12 -10.69
CA TYR A 71 -16.21 -24.18 -9.55
C TYR A 71 -14.92 -24.07 -8.72
N GLU A 72 -14.22 -25.18 -8.48
CA GLU A 72 -12.94 -25.18 -7.79
C GLU A 72 -11.87 -24.40 -8.57
N GLU A 73 -11.80 -24.58 -9.89
CA GLU A 73 -10.89 -23.84 -10.75
C GLU A 73 -11.19 -22.34 -10.76
N GLN A 74 -12.48 -21.96 -10.84
CA GLN A 74 -12.88 -20.55 -10.77
C GLN A 74 -12.56 -19.90 -9.41
N ALA A 75 -12.81 -20.60 -8.30
CA ALA A 75 -12.47 -20.10 -6.97
C ALA A 75 -10.96 -19.89 -6.81
N LYS A 76 -10.15 -20.85 -7.29
CA LYS A 76 -8.68 -20.71 -7.33
C LYS A 76 -8.24 -19.52 -8.18
N GLN A 77 -8.86 -19.32 -9.33
CA GLN A 77 -8.55 -18.19 -10.20
C GLN A 77 -8.86 -16.85 -9.52
N LEU A 78 -10.04 -16.70 -8.90
CA LEU A 78 -10.42 -15.48 -8.18
C LEU A 78 -9.50 -15.18 -6.99
N ASN A 79 -9.13 -16.21 -6.23
CA ASN A 79 -8.19 -16.08 -5.13
C ASN A 79 -6.80 -15.65 -5.62
N ALA A 80 -6.33 -16.21 -6.73
CA ALA A 80 -5.04 -15.85 -7.34
C ALA A 80 -5.05 -14.42 -7.91
N GLU A 81 -6.14 -13.99 -8.54
CA GLU A 81 -6.31 -12.62 -9.03
C GLU A 81 -6.30 -11.61 -7.88
N SER A 82 -7.06 -11.90 -6.81
CA SER A 82 -7.10 -11.06 -5.61
C SER A 82 -5.73 -10.95 -4.92
N ALA A 83 -5.01 -12.07 -4.78
CA ALA A 83 -3.65 -12.07 -4.22
C ALA A 83 -2.67 -11.26 -5.09
N LYS A 84 -2.82 -11.33 -6.42
CA LYS A 84 -2.01 -10.55 -7.36
C LYS A 84 -2.27 -9.05 -7.23
N GLU A 85 -3.54 -8.63 -7.11
CA GLU A 85 -3.89 -7.22 -6.91
C GLU A 85 -3.26 -6.64 -5.63
N ILE A 86 -3.33 -7.40 -4.53
CA ILE A 86 -2.69 -7.04 -3.26
C ILE A 86 -1.16 -6.94 -3.44
N ALA A 87 -0.55 -7.91 -4.12
CA ALA A 87 0.90 -7.92 -4.35
C ALA A 87 1.37 -6.74 -5.22
N ASP A 88 0.62 -6.40 -6.27
CA ASP A 88 0.92 -5.27 -7.16
C ASP A 88 0.82 -3.93 -6.40
N GLU A 89 -0.23 -3.75 -5.60
CA GLU A 89 -0.37 -2.55 -4.77
C GLU A 89 0.75 -2.47 -3.71
N LEU A 90 1.04 -3.58 -3.04
CA LEU A 90 2.09 -3.66 -2.04
C LEU A 90 3.46 -3.31 -2.65
N PHE A 91 3.77 -3.80 -3.84
CA PHE A 91 5.02 -3.48 -4.54
C PHE A 91 5.18 -1.98 -4.77
N ILE A 92 4.13 -1.30 -5.24
CA ILE A 92 4.14 0.15 -5.49
C ILE A 92 4.36 0.92 -4.18
N LEU A 93 3.61 0.58 -3.13
CA LEU A 93 3.69 1.25 -1.85
C LEU A 93 5.06 1.05 -1.19
N GLU A 94 5.56 -0.19 -1.15
CA GLU A 94 6.87 -0.50 -0.59
C GLU A 94 8.00 0.18 -1.34
N ARG A 95 7.97 0.17 -2.67
CA ARG A 95 9.00 0.84 -3.49
C ARG A 95 9.02 2.33 -3.19
N ARG A 96 7.84 2.96 -3.12
CA ARG A 96 7.68 4.38 -2.78
C ARG A 96 8.21 4.68 -1.38
N GLN A 97 7.88 3.84 -0.41
CA GLN A 97 8.28 4.01 0.99
C GLN A 97 9.79 3.83 1.19
N LYS A 98 10.37 2.78 0.59
CA LYS A 98 11.82 2.52 0.58
C LYS A 98 12.59 3.66 -0.07
N LYS A 99 12.10 4.19 -1.20
CA LYS A 99 12.69 5.35 -1.88
C LYS A 99 12.71 6.60 -0.99
N LEU A 100 11.60 6.90 -0.30
CA LEU A 100 11.56 8.02 0.64
C LEU A 100 12.56 7.86 1.77
N LEU A 101 12.61 6.69 2.42
CA LEU A 101 13.55 6.42 3.51
C LEU A 101 15.00 6.55 3.06
N TYR A 102 15.30 6.04 1.86
CA TYR A 102 16.63 6.18 1.27
C TYR A 102 17.00 7.66 1.07
N TYR A 103 16.13 8.48 0.48
CA TYR A 103 16.44 9.90 0.26
C TYR A 103 16.55 10.69 1.58
N ILE A 104 15.74 10.35 2.58
CA ILE A 104 15.89 10.95 3.92
C ILE A 104 17.24 10.59 4.54
N SER A 105 17.78 9.39 4.27
CA SER A 105 19.12 9.00 4.73
C SER A 105 20.26 9.76 4.06
N LEU A 106 20.01 10.35 2.87
CA LEU A 106 20.99 11.17 2.14
C LEU A 106 20.98 12.65 2.55
N LEU A 107 19.98 13.08 3.33
CA LEU A 107 19.93 14.45 3.85
C LEU A 107 21.06 14.70 4.86
N GLU A 108 21.35 15.98 5.09
CA GLU A 108 22.22 16.38 6.19
C GLU A 108 21.65 15.83 7.52
N LYS A 109 22.54 15.38 8.42
CA LYS A 109 22.17 14.60 9.60
C LYS A 109 21.02 15.23 10.39
N ARG A 110 21.09 16.54 10.65
CA ARG A 110 20.08 17.26 11.42
C ARG A 110 18.76 17.38 10.68
N GLN A 111 18.78 17.61 9.36
CA GLN A 111 17.57 17.55 8.54
C GLN A 111 16.91 16.16 8.63
N ALA A 112 17.69 15.10 8.47
CA ALA A 112 17.20 13.73 8.51
C ALA A 112 16.57 13.40 9.88
N GLU A 113 17.22 13.79 10.98
CA GLU A 113 16.71 13.63 12.35
C GLU A 113 15.37 14.35 12.55
N VAL A 114 15.30 15.63 12.20
CA VAL A 114 14.08 16.44 12.34
C VAL A 114 12.92 15.87 11.51
N VAL A 115 13.19 15.45 10.27
CA VAL A 115 12.18 14.83 9.41
C VAL A 115 11.66 13.51 10.01
N ARG A 116 12.55 12.65 10.52
CA ARG A 116 12.15 11.38 11.16
C ARG A 116 11.25 11.60 12.36
N MET A 117 11.63 12.47 13.30
CA MET A 117 10.80 12.72 14.48
C MET A 117 9.43 13.27 14.11
N VAL A 118 9.38 14.26 13.22
CA VAL A 118 8.12 14.94 12.91
C VAL A 118 7.16 14.05 12.11
N TYR A 119 7.65 13.40 11.06
CA TYR A 119 6.79 12.69 10.12
C TYR A 119 6.64 11.20 10.41
N MET A 120 7.68 10.55 10.92
CA MET A 120 7.66 9.09 11.15
C MET A 120 7.22 8.77 12.58
N GLU A 121 7.80 9.46 13.56
CA GLU A 121 7.49 9.26 14.97
C GLU A 121 6.23 10.05 15.41
N GLY A 122 5.86 11.10 14.66
CA GLY A 122 4.71 11.95 14.97
C GLY A 122 4.95 12.91 16.13
N VAL A 123 6.20 13.28 16.38
CA VAL A 123 6.59 14.27 17.38
C VAL A 123 6.18 15.66 16.88
N SER A 124 5.54 16.46 17.74
CA SER A 124 5.18 17.83 17.38
C SER A 124 6.42 18.69 17.16
N THR A 125 6.34 19.70 16.29
CA THR A 125 7.45 20.63 16.05
C THR A 125 7.92 21.33 17.32
N LYS A 126 7.00 21.63 18.24
CA LYS A 126 7.30 22.18 19.55
C LYS A 126 8.17 21.23 20.39
N LYS A 127 7.78 19.96 20.48
CA LYS A 127 8.53 18.95 21.23
C LYS A 127 9.90 18.65 20.59
N ALA A 128 9.96 18.60 19.26
CA ALA A 128 11.23 18.46 18.53
C ALA A 128 12.17 19.66 18.80
N ALA A 129 11.62 20.88 18.86
CA ALA A 129 12.40 22.07 19.19
C ALA A 129 12.99 21.98 20.60
N GLU A 130 12.18 21.59 21.59
CA GLU A 130 12.60 21.37 22.97
C GLU A 130 13.71 20.31 23.07
N GLN A 131 13.55 19.15 22.39
CA GLN A 131 14.53 18.07 22.40
C GLN A 131 15.89 18.44 21.80
N HIS A 132 15.91 19.37 20.83
CA HIS A 132 17.15 19.84 20.21
C HIS A 132 17.70 21.13 20.82
N GLY A 133 17.04 21.73 21.81
CA GLY A 133 17.42 23.04 22.36
C GLY A 133 17.31 24.17 21.33
N LEU A 134 16.32 24.10 20.44
CA LEU A 134 16.11 25.04 19.34
C LEU A 134 14.78 25.77 19.47
N THR A 135 14.61 26.82 18.65
CA THR A 135 13.30 27.45 18.49
C THR A 135 12.44 26.65 17.51
N VAL A 136 11.11 26.73 17.66
CA VAL A 136 10.16 26.14 16.71
C VAL A 136 10.40 26.65 15.29
N ARG A 137 10.68 27.95 15.13
CA ARG A 137 11.03 28.57 13.84
C ARG A 137 12.26 27.92 13.20
N THR A 138 13.26 27.56 14.01
CA THR A 138 14.45 26.86 13.51
C THR A 138 14.11 25.44 13.03
N ILE A 139 13.27 24.70 13.76
CA ILE A 139 12.78 23.38 13.33
C ILE A 139 11.98 23.48 12.02
N GLU A 140 11.09 24.46 11.91
CA GLU A 140 10.30 24.68 10.69
C GLU A 140 11.20 25.02 9.49
N ARG A 141 12.24 25.84 9.69
CA ARG A 141 13.23 26.10 8.65
C ARG A 141 13.96 24.83 8.24
N ILE A 142 14.44 24.03 9.19
CA ILE A 142 15.11 22.75 8.91
C ILE A 142 14.18 21.82 8.11
N ARG A 143 12.89 21.74 8.47
CA ARG A 143 11.90 20.97 7.71
C ARG A 143 11.74 21.47 6.28
N LYS A 144 11.64 22.79 6.09
CA LYS A 144 11.51 23.40 4.77
C LYS A 144 12.75 23.10 3.90
N ASP A 145 13.95 23.27 4.46
CA ASP A 145 15.20 22.98 3.76
C ASP A 145 15.31 21.49 3.41
N ALA A 146 14.83 20.61 4.29
CA ALA A 146 14.77 19.17 4.02
C ALA A 146 13.80 18.83 2.88
N VAL A 147 12.62 19.44 2.85
CA VAL A 147 11.64 19.27 1.74
C VAL A 147 12.24 19.76 0.43
N ASP A 148 12.93 20.89 0.45
CA ASP A 148 13.59 21.45 -0.74
C ASP A 148 14.66 20.48 -1.28
N ASN A 149 15.54 19.97 -0.42
CA ASN A 149 16.57 19.00 -0.79
C ASN A 149 15.98 17.67 -1.29
N LEU A 150 14.95 17.15 -0.63
CA LEU A 150 14.24 15.94 -1.08
C LEU A 150 13.60 16.17 -2.46
N ALA A 151 12.97 17.33 -2.66
CA ALA A 151 12.34 17.65 -3.94
C ALA A 151 13.38 17.71 -5.07
N GLU A 152 14.58 18.22 -4.82
CA GLU A 152 15.68 18.16 -5.79
C GLU A 152 16.09 16.72 -6.12
N MET A 153 16.22 15.84 -5.12
CA MET A 153 16.55 14.42 -5.34
C MET A 153 15.47 13.68 -6.14
N TYR A 154 14.18 13.96 -5.87
CA TYR A 154 13.08 13.38 -6.64
C TYR A 154 13.03 13.92 -8.07
N ALA A 155 13.15 15.23 -8.26
CA ALA A 155 13.20 15.85 -9.58
C ALA A 155 14.39 15.33 -10.41
N TYR A 156 15.56 15.13 -9.79
CA TYR A 156 16.71 14.55 -10.45
C TYR A 156 16.43 13.11 -10.90
N SER A 157 15.83 12.30 -10.03
CA SER A 157 15.47 10.93 -10.35
C SER A 157 14.45 10.82 -11.48
N GLU A 158 13.43 11.68 -11.53
CA GLU A 158 12.42 11.63 -12.59
C GLU A 158 12.99 11.92 -13.98
N ARG A 159 14.00 12.79 -14.08
CA ARG A 159 14.66 13.11 -15.37
C ARG A 159 15.29 11.91 -16.07
N TYR A 160 15.58 10.83 -15.33
CA TYR A 160 16.20 9.62 -15.88
C TYR A 160 15.28 8.39 -15.83
N ASN A 161 14.05 8.55 -15.34
CA ASN A 161 13.05 7.48 -15.24
C ASN A 161 11.78 7.78 -16.07
N GLY A 162 11.79 8.86 -16.86
CA GLY A 162 10.72 9.25 -17.79
C GLY A 162 11.02 8.88 -19.23
#